data_AF-B5DV24-F1
#
_entry.id   AF-B5DV24-F1
#
_cell.length_a   1.000
_cell.length_b   1.000
_cell.length_c   1.000
_cell.angle_alpha   90.00
_cell.angle_beta   90.00
_cell.angle_gamma   90.00
#
_symmetry.space_group_name_H-M   'P 1'
#
loop_
_entity.id
_entity.type
_entity.pdbx_description
1 polymer ?
#
loop_
_entity_poly.entity_id
_entity_poly.type
_entity_poly.pdbx_seq_one_letter_code
_entity_poly.pdbx_strand_id
1 'polypeptide(L)'
;MEVDDQYASNILSTVLQFQLLKHYCTTTLQFGKDNPRKALDLCDLSDQRQIGASLQRAMALGSSVPYSDVLQELVGEPEINIDGLLAYFKPLHDWLVQQNQLQNLDVGWA
;
A
#
# COMPACT_ATOMS: atom_id res chain seq x y z
N MET A 1 -1.18 5.86 -26.35
CA MET A 1 -0.55 7.05 -25.73
C MET A 1 0.63 6.50 -24.94
N GLU A 2 1.77 6.29 -25.61
CA GLU A 2 2.99 5.76 -24.99
C GLU A 2 3.69 6.93 -24.29
N VAL A 3 3.30 7.16 -23.05
CA VAL A 3 4.10 7.94 -22.10
C VAL A 3 5.08 6.95 -21.51
N ASP A 4 6.38 7.14 -21.76
CA ASP A 4 7.53 6.39 -21.26
C ASP A 4 7.20 5.42 -20.10
N ASP A 5 6.88 4.18 -20.49
CA ASP A 5 6.04 3.22 -19.76
C ASP A 5 6.62 2.82 -18.39
N GLN A 6 7.93 2.98 -18.22
CA GLN A 6 8.66 2.60 -17.02
C GLN A 6 8.36 3.51 -15.82
N TYR A 7 8.24 4.83 -16.01
CA TYR A 7 8.09 5.76 -14.88
C TYR A 7 6.68 5.71 -14.29
N ALA A 8 5.66 5.68 -15.16
CA ALA A 8 4.27 5.48 -14.74
C ALA A 8 4.09 4.13 -14.02
N SER A 9 4.71 3.07 -14.54
CA SER A 9 4.70 1.75 -13.90
C SER A 9 5.33 1.77 -12.51
N ASN A 10 6.40 2.54 -12.29
CA ASN A 10 7.02 2.67 -10.97
C ASN A 10 6.11 3.38 -9.96
N ILE A 11 5.38 4.43 -10.40
CA ILE A 11 4.41 5.13 -9.55
C ILE A 11 3.27 4.19 -9.17
N LEU A 12 2.70 3.49 -10.14
CA LEU A 12 1.61 2.53 -9.90
C LEU A 12 2.06 1.38 -9.01
N SER A 13 3.25 0.83 -9.26
CA SER A 13 3.87 -0.21 -8.42
C SER A 13 4.00 0.26 -6.97
N THR A 14 4.45 1.51 -6.77
CA THR A 14 4.56 2.09 -5.43
C THR A 14 3.20 2.19 -4.74
N VAL A 15 2.14 2.61 -5.42
CA VAL A 15 0.81 2.67 -4.79
C VAL A 15 0.28 1.26 -4.48
N LEU A 16 0.40 0.35 -5.44
CA LEU A 16 -0.06 -1.03 -5.32
C LEU A 16 0.66 -1.79 -4.21
N GLN A 17 1.97 -1.60 -4.04
CA GLN A 17 2.73 -2.30 -2.99
C GLN A 17 2.15 -2.01 -1.60
N PHE A 18 1.71 -0.77 -1.34
CA PHE A 18 1.13 -0.40 -0.05
C PHE A 18 -0.34 -0.81 0.07
N GLN A 19 -1.09 -0.85 -1.03
CA GLN A 19 -2.43 -1.43 -1.04
C GLN A 19 -2.39 -2.92 -0.67
N LEU A 20 -1.49 -3.69 -1.30
CA LEU A 20 -1.27 -5.10 -1.00
C LEU A 20 -0.77 -5.31 0.43
N LEU A 21 0.20 -4.51 0.87
CA LEU A 21 0.71 -4.55 2.24
C LEU A 21 -0.43 -4.33 3.25
N LYS A 22 -1.19 -3.24 3.10
CA LYS A 22 -2.34 -2.95 3.98
C LYS A 22 -3.35 -4.09 3.98
N HIS A 23 -3.71 -4.63 2.81
CA HIS A 23 -4.64 -5.74 2.70
C HIS A 23 -4.14 -6.98 3.46
N TYR A 24 -2.94 -7.46 3.16
CA TYR A 24 -2.41 -8.68 3.77
C TYR A 24 -2.13 -8.51 5.26
N CYS A 25 -1.63 -7.36 5.70
CA CYS A 25 -1.43 -7.09 7.12
C CYS A 25 -2.76 -7.04 7.90
N THR A 26 -3.83 -6.55 7.26
CA THR A 26 -5.17 -6.55 7.86
C THR A 26 -5.71 -7.99 7.97
N THR A 27 -5.65 -8.77 6.88
CA THR A 27 -6.21 -10.13 6.84
C THR A 27 -5.45 -11.13 7.70
N THR A 28 -4.15 -10.91 7.91
CA THR A 28 -3.29 -11.70 8.82
C THR A 28 -3.33 -11.19 10.26
N LEU A 29 -4.16 -10.18 10.57
CA LEU A 29 -4.28 -9.54 11.88
C LEU A 29 -2.97 -8.92 12.40
N GLN A 30 -2.01 -8.63 11.52
CA GLN A 30 -0.75 -7.93 11.84
C GLN A 30 -0.92 -6.41 11.89
N PHE A 31 -1.99 -5.87 11.30
CA PHE A 31 -2.32 -4.44 11.31
C PHE A 31 -3.64 -4.15 12.05
N GLY A 32 -3.68 -3.03 12.78
CA GLY A 32 -4.89 -2.47 13.36
C GLY A 32 -4.81 -0.95 13.41
N LYS A 33 -5.79 -0.26 12.79
CA LYS A 33 -5.79 1.20 12.57
C LYS A 33 -5.49 2.04 13.82
N ASP A 34 -6.01 1.62 14.97
CA ASP A 34 -5.89 2.33 16.24
C ASP A 34 -4.99 1.60 17.25
N ASN A 35 -4.14 0.69 16.77
CA ASN A 35 -3.23 -0.08 17.62
C ASN A 35 -1.77 0.22 17.26
N PRO A 36 -1.04 1.00 18.07
CA PRO A 36 0.35 1.35 17.78
C PRO A 36 1.30 0.14 17.81
N ARG A 37 0.91 -0.99 18.42
CA ARG A 37 1.70 -2.24 18.38
C ARG A 37 1.46 -3.06 17.11
N LYS A 38 0.48 -2.67 16.31
CA LYS A 38 0.10 -3.27 15.02
C LYS A 38 0.02 -2.18 13.96
N ALA A 39 1.01 -1.29 13.96
CA ALA A 39 1.17 -0.28 12.92
C ALA A 39 1.62 -0.95 11.62
N LEU A 40 1.32 -0.34 10.47
CA LEU A 40 1.54 -0.98 9.17
C LEU A 40 3.04 -1.13 8.85
N ASP A 41 3.87 -0.22 9.35
CA ASP A 41 5.33 -0.24 9.29
C ASP A 41 5.99 -1.33 10.15
N LEU A 42 5.24 -1.93 11.08
CA LEU A 42 5.67 -3.06 11.91
C LEU A 42 5.16 -4.41 11.39
N CYS A 43 4.41 -4.43 10.29
CA CYS A 43 3.80 -5.64 9.79
C CYS A 43 4.85 -6.64 9.28
N ASP A 44 4.75 -7.89 9.74
CA ASP A 44 5.54 -9.02 9.24
C ASP A 44 4.62 -10.07 8.60
N LEU A 45 4.82 -10.31 7.31
CA LEU A 45 4.06 -11.28 6.52
C LEU A 45 4.74 -12.66 6.46
N SER A 46 5.84 -12.85 7.17
CA SER A 46 6.52 -14.14 7.28
C SER A 46 5.59 -15.22 7.84
N ASP A 47 5.72 -16.44 7.32
CA ASP A 47 4.93 -17.63 7.69
C ASP A 47 3.41 -17.55 7.45
N GLN A 48 2.91 -16.51 6.77
CA GLN A 48 1.49 -16.37 6.42
C GLN A 48 1.14 -17.10 5.12
N ARG A 49 1.02 -18.43 5.19
CA ARG A 49 0.81 -19.30 4.01
C ARG A 49 -0.43 -18.95 3.18
N GLN A 50 -1.47 -18.37 3.79
CA GLN A 50 -2.68 -17.96 3.08
C GLN A 50 -2.42 -16.87 2.02
N ILE A 51 -1.38 -16.05 2.19
CA ILE A 51 -0.98 -15.02 1.23
C ILE A 51 -0.53 -15.66 -0.07
N GLY A 52 0.33 -16.68 0.01
CA GLY A 52 0.88 -17.35 -1.17
C GLY A 52 -0.21 -17.95 -2.06
N ALA A 53 -1.23 -18.57 -1.47
CA ALA A 53 -2.36 -19.11 -2.22
C ALA A 53 -3.18 -18.01 -2.93
N SER A 54 -3.35 -16.84 -2.31
CA SER A 54 -4.01 -15.68 -2.92
C SER A 54 -3.22 -15.13 -4.10
N LEU A 55 -1.92 -14.87 -3.87
CA LEU A 55 -0.99 -14.39 -4.92
C LEU A 55 -0.94 -15.36 -6.11
N GLN A 56 -0.89 -16.67 -5.85
CA GLN A 56 -0.85 -17.68 -6.90
C GLN A 56 -2.07 -17.60 -7.81
N ARG A 57 -3.29 -17.51 -7.25
CA ARG A 57 -4.53 -17.45 -8.05
C ARG A 57 -4.55 -16.21 -8.91
N ALA A 58 -4.26 -15.05 -8.34
CA ALA A 58 -4.26 -13.80 -9.08
C ALA A 58 -3.16 -13.73 -10.14
N MET A 59 -1.92 -14.11 -9.80
CA MET A 59 -0.79 -14.07 -10.74
C MET A 59 -0.97 -15.07 -11.90
N ALA A 60 -1.67 -16.19 -11.68
CA ALA A 60 -1.98 -17.15 -12.74
C ALA A 60 -2.90 -16.57 -13.84
N LEU A 61 -3.65 -15.51 -13.56
CA LEU A 61 -4.46 -14.81 -14.55
C LEU A 61 -3.59 -14.08 -15.57
N GLY A 62 -2.41 -13.58 -15.15
CA GLY A 62 -1.51 -12.83 -16.02
C GLY A 62 -2.21 -11.68 -16.75
N SER A 63 -1.99 -11.58 -18.06
CA SER A 63 -2.65 -10.60 -18.94
C SER A 63 -3.93 -11.11 -19.61
N SER A 64 -4.47 -12.26 -19.18
CA SER A 64 -5.67 -12.85 -19.79
C SER A 64 -6.97 -12.11 -19.44
N VAL A 65 -6.95 -11.31 -18.37
CA VAL A 65 -8.07 -10.50 -17.88
C VAL A 65 -7.61 -9.07 -17.60
N PRO A 66 -8.55 -8.09 -17.55
CA PRO A 66 -8.25 -6.73 -17.12
C PRO A 66 -7.64 -6.70 -15.71
N TYR A 67 -6.78 -5.71 -15.44
CA TYR A 67 -6.11 -5.58 -14.14
C TYR A 67 -7.09 -5.44 -12.95
N SER A 68 -8.27 -4.85 -13.17
CA SER A 68 -9.31 -4.69 -12.16
C SER A 68 -9.80 -6.04 -11.64
N ASP A 69 -9.87 -7.05 -12.51
CA ASP A 69 -10.30 -8.40 -12.13
C ASP A 69 -9.20 -9.12 -11.34
N VAL A 70 -7.93 -8.86 -11.68
CA VAL A 70 -6.78 -9.34 -10.91
C VAL A 70 -6.76 -8.71 -9.51
N LEU A 71 -7.05 -7.41 -9.39
CA LEU A 71 -7.15 -6.73 -8.10
C LEU A 71 -8.35 -7.22 -7.28
N GLN A 72 -9.49 -7.47 -7.92
CA GLN A 72 -10.66 -8.06 -7.27
C GLN A 72 -10.33 -9.42 -6.66
N GLU A 73 -9.53 -10.26 -7.34
CA GLU A 73 -9.05 -11.55 -6.81
C GLU A 73 -8.00 -11.37 -5.68
N LEU A 74 -7.11 -10.38 -5.78
CA LEU A 74 -6.05 -10.15 -4.79
C LEU A 74 -6.53 -9.55 -3.48
N VAL A 75 -7.32 -8.47 -3.58
CA VAL A 75 -7.63 -7.59 -2.44
C VAL A 75 -9.13 -7.37 -2.23
N GLY A 76 -9.98 -7.91 -3.10
CA GLY A 76 -11.43 -7.76 -3.00
C GLY A 76 -11.97 -6.43 -3.51
N GLU A 77 -11.12 -5.59 -4.10
CA GLU A 77 -11.47 -4.26 -4.63
C GLU A 77 -10.94 -4.15 -6.08
N PRO A 78 -11.70 -3.60 -7.03
CA PRO A 78 -11.28 -3.52 -8.43
C PRO A 78 -10.41 -2.29 -8.74
N GLU A 79 -10.24 -1.38 -7.77
CA GLU A 79 -9.59 -0.08 -7.96
C GLU A 79 -8.25 -0.01 -7.21
N ILE A 80 -7.35 0.82 -7.75
CA ILE A 80 -6.09 1.17 -7.07
C ILE A 80 -6.40 2.20 -5.98
N ASN A 81 -5.90 1.95 -4.77
CA ASN A 81 -6.17 2.78 -3.59
C ASN A 81 -4.88 3.22 -2.89
N ILE A 82 -4.78 4.51 -2.54
CA ILE A 82 -3.64 5.13 -1.86
C ILE A 82 -3.67 4.98 -0.32
N ASP A 83 -4.75 4.48 0.26
CA ASP A 83 -4.92 4.39 1.71
C ASP A 83 -3.79 3.62 2.41
N GLY A 84 -3.23 2.60 1.76
CA GLY A 84 -2.09 1.86 2.29
C GLY A 84 -0.87 2.74 2.50
N LEU A 85 -0.57 3.59 1.51
CA LEU A 85 0.55 4.52 1.54
C LEU A 85 0.35 5.56 2.66
N LEU A 86 -0.86 6.12 2.74
CA LEU A 86 -1.22 7.10 3.78
C LEU A 86 -1.17 6.48 5.19
N ALA A 87 -1.66 5.25 5.35
CA ALA A 87 -1.62 4.55 6.62
C ALA A 87 -0.18 4.23 7.06
N TYR A 88 0.68 3.81 6.12
CA TYR A 88 2.08 3.50 6.40
C TYR A 88 2.86 4.74 6.88
N PHE A 89 2.69 5.88 6.21
CA PHE A 89 3.42 7.10 6.53
C PHE A 89 2.76 7.99 7.59
N LYS A 90 1.57 7.63 8.09
CA LYS A 90 0.83 8.45 9.06
C LYS A 90 1.67 8.86 10.30
N PRO A 91 2.41 7.97 10.97
CA PRO A 91 3.19 8.36 12.14
C PRO A 91 4.28 9.37 11.81
N LEU A 92 4.97 9.20 10.68
CA LEU A 92 6.00 10.12 10.20
C LEU A 92 5.41 11.46 9.80
N HIS A 93 4.28 11.46 9.09
CA HIS A 93 3.56 12.67 8.71
C HIS A 93 3.15 13.48 9.93
N ASP A 94 2.51 12.86 10.92
CA ASP A 94 2.04 13.53 12.12
C ASP A 94 3.22 14.15 12.91
N TRP A 95 4.34 13.43 12.98
CA TRP A 95 5.58 13.95 13.58
C TRP A 95 6.16 15.13 12.79
N LEU A 96 6.26 15.03 11.46
CA LEU A 96 6.80 16.10 10.61
C LEU A 96 5.96 17.38 10.70
N VAL A 97 4.63 17.27 10.70
CA VAL A 97 3.73 18.41 10.87
C VAL A 97 4.00 19.12 12.20
N GLN A 98 4.14 18.37 13.29
CA GLN A 98 4.45 18.94 14.60
C GLN A 98 5.84 19.60 14.62
N GLN A 99 6.86 18.93 14.09
CA GLN A 99 8.22 19.47 14.11
C GLN A 99 8.38 20.72 13.25
N ASN A 100 7.76 20.74 12.06
CA ASN A 100 7.82 21.92 11.19
C ASN A 100 7.19 23.15 11.85
N GLN A 101 6.09 22.97 12.60
CA GLN A 101 5.48 24.03 13.39
C GLN A 101 6.39 24.52 14.51
N LEU A 102 7.01 23.59 15.27
CA LEU A 102 7.93 23.95 16.36
C LEU A 102 9.17 24.70 15.87
N GLN A 103 9.64 24.39 14.67
CA GLN A 103 10.81 25.02 14.05
C GLN A 103 10.47 26.26 13.21
N ASN A 104 9.17 26.63 13.13
CA ASN A 104 8.68 27.74 12.31
C ASN A 104 9.19 27.67 10.85
N LEU A 105 9.10 26.47 10.25
CA LEU A 105 9.49 26.23 8.87
C LEU A 105 8.34 26.58 7.92
N ASP A 106 8.63 27.39 6.90
CA ASP A 106 7.72 27.62 5.79
C ASP A 106 7.67 26.37 4.88
N VAL A 107 6.48 25.78 4.72
CA VAL A 107 6.27 24.59 3.89
C VAL A 107 5.77 25.00 2.51
N GLY A 108 6.46 24.56 1.47
CA GLY A 108 6.16 24.89 0.08
C GLY A 108 7.31 25.64 -0.59
N TRP A 109 7.09 26.14 -1.79
CA TRP A 109 8.03 26.98 -2.52
C TRP A 109 7.29 28.21 -3.06
N ALA A 110 8.06 29.26 -3.35
CA ALA A 110 7.56 30.50 -3.96
C ALA A 110 7.17 30.31 -5.42
#